data_AF-A0A0C2FHP1-F1
#
_entry.id   AF-A0A0C2FHP1-F1
#
_cell.length_a   1.000
_cell.length_b   1.000
_cell.length_c   1.000
_cell.angle_alpha   90.00
_cell.angle_beta   90.00
_cell.angle_gamma   90.00
#
_symmetry.space_group_name_H-M   'P 1'
#
loop_
_entity.id
_entity.type
_entity.pdbx_description
1 polymer ?
#
loop_
_entity_poly.entity_id
_entity_poly.type
_entity_poly.pdbx_seq_one_letter_code
_entity_poly.pdbx_strand_id
1 'polypeptide(L)'
;DFKAQPIPEFAKRLEGEDLVDYINIVQPFWQANFTDIPEEELKARVMDLKFLDDHTPLEIAKEIPFAGGIPRSYDARRAWPQCRSLRMVRDQAKC
;
A
#
# COMPACT_ATOMS: atom_id res chain seq x y z
N ASP A 1 -6.18 15.94 13.39
CA ASP A 1 -6.66 14.56 13.61
C ASP A 1 -7.63 14.12 12.52
N PHE A 2 -7.15 13.37 11.52
CA PHE A 2 -8.03 12.59 10.64
C PHE A 2 -8.55 11.37 11.41
N LYS A 3 -9.42 11.60 12.40
CA LYS A 3 -10.29 10.53 12.89
C LYS A 3 -11.25 10.25 11.76
N ALA A 4 -11.34 9.00 11.30
CA ALA A 4 -12.23 8.61 10.21
C ALA A 4 -13.65 9.07 10.55
N GLN A 5 -14.09 10.15 9.90
CA GLN A 5 -15.49 10.56 9.99
C GLN A 5 -16.33 9.41 9.41
N PRO A 6 -17.52 9.14 9.97
CA PRO A 6 -18.37 8.08 9.44
C PRO A 6 -18.64 8.32 7.96
N ILE A 7 -18.48 7.26 7.16
CA ILE A 7 -18.72 7.34 5.71
C ILE A 7 -20.19 7.72 5.49
N PRO A 8 -20.49 8.84 4.80
CA PRO A 8 -21.86 9.25 4.52
C PRO A 8 -22.64 8.17 3.75
N GLU A 9 -23.95 8.06 4.00
CA GLU A 9 -24.78 7.03 3.36
C GLU A 9 -24.81 7.10 1.83
N PHE A 10 -24.70 8.31 1.24
CA PHE A 10 -24.61 8.43 -0.21
C PHE A 10 -23.28 7.89 -0.75
N ALA A 11 -22.17 8.14 -0.02
CA ALA A 11 -20.83 7.76 -0.43
C ALA A 11 -20.64 6.24 -0.46
N LYS A 12 -21.38 5.51 0.37
CA LYS A 12 -21.40 4.03 0.37
C LYS A 12 -21.93 3.41 -0.93
N ARG A 13 -22.63 4.18 -1.75
CA ARG A 13 -23.24 3.73 -3.01
C ARG A 13 -22.53 4.26 -4.25
N LEU A 14 -21.45 5.03 -4.07
CA LEU A 14 -20.68 5.55 -5.21
C LEU A 14 -19.81 4.45 -5.79
N GLU A 15 -19.73 4.41 -7.11
CA GLU A 15 -18.90 3.50 -7.88
C GLU A 15 -18.24 4.27 -9.03
N GLY A 16 -17.27 3.66 -9.70
CA GLY A 16 -16.66 4.26 -10.88
C GLY A 16 -16.02 5.63 -10.61
N GLU A 17 -16.20 6.55 -11.56
CA GLU A 17 -15.65 7.91 -11.51
C GLU A 17 -16.24 8.73 -10.35
N ASP A 18 -17.52 8.56 -10.04
CA ASP A 18 -18.17 9.29 -8.93
C ASP A 18 -17.50 8.97 -7.58
N LEU A 19 -17.05 7.72 -7.39
CA LEU A 19 -16.30 7.30 -6.21
C LEU A 19 -14.89 7.92 -6.20
N VAL A 20 -14.22 7.96 -7.35
CA VAL A 20 -12.88 8.56 -7.50
C VAL A 20 -12.92 10.05 -7.16
N ASP A 21 -13.89 10.77 -7.71
CA ASP A 21 -14.10 12.19 -7.46
C ASP A 21 -14.36 12.45 -5.98
N TYR A 22 -15.26 11.67 -5.37
CA TYR A 22 -15.55 11.79 -3.95
C TYR A 22 -14.30 11.56 -3.08
N ILE A 23 -13.51 10.50 -3.36
CA ILE A 23 -12.27 10.21 -2.63
C ILE A 23 -11.29 11.37 -2.75
N ASN A 24 -11.06 11.88 -3.96
CA ASN A 24 -10.12 12.98 -4.22
C ASN A 24 -10.53 14.28 -3.51
N ILE A 25 -11.83 14.50 -3.26
CA ILE A 25 -12.33 15.65 -2.48
C ILE A 25 -12.03 15.47 -0.99
N VAL A 26 -12.30 14.29 -0.42
CA VAL A 26 -12.23 14.08 1.04
C VAL A 26 -10.85 13.66 1.54
N GLN A 27 -9.96 13.22 0.64
CA GLN A 27 -8.64 12.67 0.97
C GLN A 27 -7.54 13.32 0.10
N PRO A 28 -6.91 14.40 0.56
CA PRO A 28 -5.96 15.17 -0.25
C PRO A 28 -4.51 14.66 -0.22
N PHE A 29 -4.19 13.63 0.58
CA PHE A 29 -2.80 13.16 0.74
C PHE A 29 -2.34 12.21 -0.38
N TRP A 30 -3.26 11.73 -1.19
CA TRP A 30 -3.00 10.89 -2.36
C TRP A 30 -4.10 11.10 -3.39
N GLN A 31 -3.80 10.77 -4.65
CA GLN A 31 -4.75 10.91 -5.75
C GLN A 31 -5.27 9.53 -6.16
N ALA A 32 -6.58 9.36 -6.13
CA ALA A 32 -7.30 8.21 -6.65
C ALA A 32 -7.45 8.31 -8.18
N ASN A 33 -7.51 7.16 -8.85
CA ASN A 33 -7.85 7.05 -10.26
C ASN A 33 -8.63 5.74 -10.50
N PHE A 34 -9.50 5.75 -11.50
CA PHE A 34 -10.28 4.59 -11.89
C PHE A 34 -9.43 3.61 -12.73
N THR A 35 -9.78 2.33 -12.69
CA THR A 35 -9.16 1.29 -13.53
C THR A 35 -10.23 0.40 -14.14
N ASP A 36 -10.11 0.12 -15.44
CA ASP A 36 -11.02 -0.77 -16.19
C ASP A 36 -10.73 -2.27 -15.96
N ILE A 37 -9.78 -2.59 -15.07
CA ILE A 37 -9.44 -3.98 -14.75
C ILE A 37 -10.62 -4.61 -13.99
N PRO A 38 -11.13 -5.78 -14.43
CA PRO A 38 -12.22 -6.47 -13.73
C PRO A 38 -11.90 -6.75 -12.27
N GLU A 39 -12.91 -6.66 -11.40
CA GLU A 39 -12.75 -6.89 -9.95
C GLU A 39 -12.09 -8.24 -9.63
N GLU A 40 -12.48 -9.30 -10.33
CA GLU A 40 -11.90 -10.64 -10.16
C GLU A 40 -10.40 -10.67 -10.52
N GLU A 41 -9.98 -9.91 -11.52
CA GLU A 41 -8.57 -9.80 -11.89
C GLU A 41 -7.79 -8.94 -10.88
N LEU A 42 -8.41 -7.88 -10.33
CA LEU A 42 -7.81 -7.11 -9.23
C LEU A 42 -7.64 -7.97 -7.98
N LYS A 43 -8.65 -8.75 -7.59
CA LYS A 43 -8.59 -9.66 -6.44
C LYS A 43 -7.48 -10.69 -6.59
N ALA A 44 -7.28 -11.24 -7.79
CA ALA A 44 -6.20 -12.18 -8.06
C ALA A 44 -4.78 -11.57 -7.95
N ARG A 45 -4.65 -10.24 -8.02
CA ARG A 45 -3.37 -9.53 -7.88
C ARG A 45 -3.06 -9.09 -6.45
N VAL A 46 -4.01 -9.19 -5.53
CA VAL A 46 -3.85 -8.79 -4.13
C VAL A 46 -3.61 -10.03 -3.25
N MET A 47 -2.92 -9.84 -2.11
CA MET A 47 -2.73 -10.90 -1.12
C MET A 47 -4.08 -11.46 -0.64
N ASP A 48 -4.23 -12.78 -0.69
CA ASP A 48 -5.41 -13.49 -0.18
C ASP A 48 -5.51 -13.34 1.35
N LEU A 49 -6.73 -13.12 1.86
CA LEU A 49 -7.03 -12.91 3.27
C LEU A 49 -6.55 -14.07 4.15
N LYS A 50 -6.46 -15.29 3.62
CA LYS A 50 -5.96 -16.46 4.37
C LYS A 50 -4.52 -16.30 4.88
N PHE A 51 -3.74 -15.40 4.29
CA PHE A 51 -2.35 -15.14 4.68
C PHE A 51 -2.22 -14.04 5.75
N LEU A 52 -3.31 -13.40 6.18
CA LEU A 52 -3.27 -12.37 7.23
C LEU A 52 -3.03 -12.94 8.64
N ASP A 53 -3.39 -14.20 8.87
CA ASP A 53 -3.28 -14.88 10.16
C ASP A 53 -2.21 -15.96 10.15
N ASP A 54 -1.10 -15.70 9.47
CA ASP A 54 0.01 -16.63 9.48
C ASP A 54 0.73 -16.54 10.84
N HIS A 55 0.41 -17.48 11.73
CA HIS A 55 1.06 -17.69 13.03
C HIS A 55 2.54 -18.11 12.90
N THR A 56 3.13 -18.05 11.71
CA THR A 56 4.56 -18.24 11.52
C THR A 56 5.33 -17.31 12.46
N PRO A 57 6.18 -17.84 13.36
CA PRO A 57 6.99 -17.02 14.23
C PRO A 57 7.80 -16.06 13.36
N LEU A 58 7.54 -14.76 13.50
CA LEU A 58 8.33 -13.75 12.83
C LEU A 58 9.78 -13.94 13.31
N GLU A 59 10.69 -14.26 12.39
CA GLU A 59 12.12 -14.19 12.65
C GLU A 59 12.51 -12.72 12.72
N ILE A 60 12.17 -12.09 13.85
CA ILE A 60 12.53 -10.71 14.13
C ILE A 60 14.01 -10.72 14.51
N ALA A 61 14.83 -10.06 13.69
CA ALA A 61 16.22 -9.81 14.04
C ALA A 61 16.28 -9.13 15.42
N LYS A 62 17.21 -9.58 16.27
CA LYS A 62 17.43 -8.98 17.58
C LYS A 62 17.75 -7.50 17.39
N GLU A 63 17.08 -6.65 18.16
CA GLU A 63 17.41 -5.23 18.20
C GLU A 63 18.87 -5.07 18.65
N ILE A 64 19.66 -4.37 17.84
CA ILE A 64 21.06 -4.07 18.14
C ILE A 64 21.16 -2.63 18.66
N PRO A 65 21.98 -2.36 19.67
CA PRO A 65 22.22 -0.99 20.13
C PRO A 65 22.82 -0.17 18.99
N PHE A 66 22.05 0.79 18.45
CA PHE A 66 22.50 1.71 17.42
C PHE A 66 22.80 3.07 18.04
N ALA A 67 24.07 3.44 18.09
CA ALA A 67 24.52 4.73 18.66
C ALA A 67 24.31 5.93 17.72
N GLY A 68 23.84 5.71 16.49
CA GLY A 68 23.59 6.76 15.51
C GLY A 68 22.14 7.28 15.54
N GLY A 69 21.92 8.40 14.86
CA GLY A 69 20.56 8.90 14.60
C GLY A 69 19.96 8.24 13.36
N ILE A 70 18.69 7.82 13.44
CA ILE A 70 17.92 7.41 12.26
C ILE A 70 17.62 8.67 11.43
N PRO A 71 17.91 8.67 10.12
CA PRO A 71 17.71 9.84 9.28
C PRO A 71 16.21 10.15 9.11
N ARG A 72 15.88 11.44 8.93
CA ARG A 72 14.49 11.89 8.67
C ARG A 72 13.89 11.29 7.39
N SER A 73 14.72 10.93 6.42
CA SER A 73 14.31 10.28 5.17
C SER A 73 15.37 9.25 4.77
N TYR A 74 14.91 8.10 4.29
CA TYR A 74 15.77 7.01 3.88
C TYR A 74 15.24 6.37 2.59
N ASP A 75 16.13 6.10 1.64
CA ASP A 75 15.82 5.39 0.39
C ASP A 75 16.94 4.37 0.13
N ALA A 76 16.61 3.08 0.23
CA ALA A 76 17.56 1.99 0.02
C ALA A 76 18.23 2.05 -1.37
N ARG A 77 17.54 2.56 -2.40
CA ARG A 77 18.06 2.70 -3.76
C ARG A 77 19.17 3.73 -3.88
N ARG A 78 19.23 4.68 -2.92
CA ARG A 78 20.29 5.69 -2.78
C ARG A 78 21.45 5.19 -1.91
N ALA A 79 21.16 4.40 -0.88
CA ALA A 79 22.17 3.82 0.00
C ALA A 79 23.00 2.72 -0.69
N TRP A 80 22.37 1.92 -1.56
CA TRP A 80 23.04 0.86 -2.33
C TRP A 80 22.78 1.03 -3.83
N PRO A 81 23.34 2.08 -4.47
CA PRO A 81 23.07 2.39 -5.87
C PRO A 81 23.58 1.31 -6.83
N GLN A 82 24.57 0.51 -6.43
CA GLN A 82 25.10 -0.63 -7.19
C GLN A 82 24.13 -1.81 -7.27
N CYS A 83 23.19 -1.92 -6.33
CA CYS A 83 22.21 -3.01 -6.26
C CYS A 83 21.04 -2.74 -7.21
N ARG A 84 21.17 -3.18 -8.47
CA ARG A 84 20.15 -2.98 -9.51
C ARG A 84 18.77 -3.54 -9.14
N SER A 85 18.74 -4.63 -8.37
CA SER A 85 17.51 -5.28 -7.91
C SER A 85 16.62 -4.35 -7.07
N LEU A 86 17.18 -3.39 -6.33
CA LEU A 86 16.40 -2.47 -5.49
C LEU A 86 15.57 -1.48 -6.32
N ARG A 87 15.88 -1.30 -7.61
CA ARG A 87 15.14 -0.42 -8.52
C ARG A 87 14.15 -1.18 -9.41
N MET A 88 14.14 -2.51 -9.32
CA MET A 88 13.33 -3.36 -10.18
C MET A 88 11.94 -3.55 -9.59
N VAL A 89 10.91 -3.11 -10.30
CA VAL A 89 9.51 -3.48 -10.04
C VAL A 89 9.23 -4.77 -10.78
N ARG A 90 8.80 -5.81 -10.07
CA ARG A 90 8.49 -7.13 -10.64
C ARG A 90 6.99 -7.28 -10.87
N ASP A 91 6.63 -8.14 -11.82
CA ASP A 91 5.25 -8.54 -12.10
C ASP A 91 5.01 -9.93 -11.50
N GLN A 92 3.99 -10.05 -10.64
CA GLN A 92 3.59 -11.34 -10.06
C GLN A 92 2.74 -12.19 -11.02
N ALA A 93 2.37 -11.65 -12.19
CA ALA A 93 1.49 -12.26 -13.17
C ALA A 93 0.16 -12.73 -12.52
N LYS A 94 -0.46 -13.78 -13.10
CA LYS A 94 -1.66 -14.44 -12.56
C LYS A 94 -1.26 -15.67 -11.73
N CYS A 95 -0.52 -15.43 -10.65
CA CYS A 95 -0.02 -16.46 -9.72
C CYS A 95 -1.00 -16.71 -8.57
#